data_AF-A0A352Y5M2-F1
#
_entry.id   AF-A0A352Y5M2-F1
#
_cell.length_a   1.000
_cell.length_b   1.000
_cell.length_c   1.000
_cell.angle_alpha   90.00
_cell.angle_beta   90.00
_cell.angle_gamma   90.00
#
_symmetry.space_group_name_H-M   'P 1'
#
loop_
_entity.id
_entity.type
_entity.pdbx_description
1 polymer ?
#
loop_
_entity_poly.entity_id
_entity_poly.type
_entity_poly.pdbx_seq_one_letter_code
_entity_poly.pdbx_strand_id
1 'polypeptide(L)'
;MQQVQQREIPERISWARAMIFAVGYFFLAALLVGQIPGYIYNQMTSASLVGLEQGSIALAATCLAGFIVIQVIVLLFDPKPVIPPVIVSGLGAILTLVGLGIALAAGLTGYQYFPRADSSWLPVLGGKVLWFQPNAVDLVMVGLTVLFIGVAMVFYSVLALRERDNPDRRDLGTTPATRGMLIAASMIFILFMVGYTLVNDNGLSYAINAGNPAQAQMIIDVFLYVLLGAAIFLTLGAFALRLHYLMRPVRKRTMSPLYAVGALGLAQIGVLLLLVWLLVYPLIAWMHSWTLIGLGDYLTICAKKSAVPQSCAFSPQAGYIIDTVISGNSFLLLMAAVWAWKSYRNLVIIGSVTIAAVLGLATLLVHTSPSEILTALMLSGAMLILATIWTSVARREFAIVGENNLGCLGMWLVFGTCLLIYIAAFAFFSIPVFPSDPTAPNIPYISGTIIPAHPAPNTPPTPGQADAVVLLIVMGILAAIQFYFLVRNRYKV
;
A
#
# COMPACT_ATOMS: atom_id res chain seq x y z
N MET A 1 -2.13 -30.52 39.32
CA MET A 1 -3.14 -29.81 38.51
C MET A 1 -2.82 -30.03 37.04
N GLN A 2 -3.53 -30.95 36.37
CA GLN A 2 -3.42 -31.12 34.92
C GLN A 2 -4.01 -29.88 34.25
N GLN A 3 -3.20 -29.17 33.46
CA GLN A 3 -3.72 -28.20 32.50
C GLN A 3 -4.56 -28.96 31.49
N VAL A 4 -5.88 -28.87 31.63
CA VAL A 4 -6.82 -29.28 30.60
C VAL A 4 -6.53 -28.40 29.39
N GLN A 5 -5.89 -28.96 28.38
CA GLN A 5 -5.91 -28.39 27.03
C GLN A 5 -7.39 -28.21 26.67
N GLN A 6 -7.87 -26.97 26.64
CA GLN A 6 -9.14 -26.65 26.01
C GLN A 6 -9.05 -27.14 24.56
N ARG A 7 -9.68 -28.29 24.30
CA ARG A 7 -10.01 -28.72 22.95
C ARG A 7 -10.83 -27.57 22.37
N GLU A 8 -10.33 -26.94 21.31
CA GLU A 8 -11.12 -25.99 20.51
C GLU A 8 -12.34 -26.77 19.98
N ILE A 9 -13.45 -26.66 20.70
CA ILE A 9 -14.76 -27.11 20.23
C ILE A 9 -14.98 -26.33 18.92
N PRO A 10 -15.54 -26.94 17.85
CA PRO A 10 -15.87 -26.23 16.63
C PRO A 10 -16.95 -25.19 16.96
N GLU A 11 -16.54 -23.99 17.37
CA GLU A 11 -17.42 -22.86 17.49
C GLU A 11 -18.00 -22.61 16.09
N ARG A 12 -19.32 -22.75 15.95
CA ARG A 12 -20.04 -22.24 14.78
C ARG A 12 -19.56 -20.80 14.58
N ILE A 13 -19.09 -20.46 13.37
CA ILE A 13 -18.72 -19.08 13.03
C ILE A 13 -19.90 -18.20 13.43
N SER A 14 -19.71 -17.36 14.45
CA SER A 14 -20.73 -16.39 14.82
C SER A 14 -20.89 -15.43 13.65
N TRP A 15 -22.10 -14.93 13.44
CA TRP A 15 -22.37 -14.02 12.32
C TRP A 15 -21.48 -12.76 12.35
N ALA A 16 -21.07 -12.30 13.54
CA ALA A 16 -20.09 -11.23 13.70
C ALA A 16 -18.68 -11.59 13.18
N ARG A 17 -18.24 -12.85 13.35
CA ARG A 17 -17.00 -13.35 12.74
C ARG A 17 -17.09 -13.33 11.23
N ALA A 18 -18.18 -13.85 10.68
CA ALA A 18 -18.42 -13.84 9.23
C ALA A 18 -18.36 -12.43 8.64
N MET A 19 -18.84 -11.39 9.36
CA MET A 19 -18.77 -10.01 8.89
C MET A 19 -17.39 -9.36 9.03
N ILE A 20 -16.62 -9.64 10.09
CA ILE A 20 -15.21 -9.21 10.18
C ILE A 20 -14.42 -9.73 8.98
N PHE A 21 -14.67 -10.99 8.63
CA PHE A 21 -14.13 -11.61 7.45
C PHE A 21 -14.63 -10.99 6.17
N ALA A 22 -15.94 -10.82 6.00
CA ALA A 22 -16.50 -10.22 4.78
C ALA A 22 -15.91 -8.82 4.53
N VAL A 23 -15.74 -8.02 5.59
CA VAL A 23 -15.14 -6.68 5.47
C VAL A 23 -13.64 -6.75 5.20
N GLY A 24 -12.87 -7.59 5.91
CA GLY A 24 -11.44 -7.76 5.64
C GLY A 24 -11.15 -8.34 4.26
N TYR A 25 -11.96 -9.32 3.83
CA TYR A 25 -11.91 -9.88 2.49
C TYR A 25 -12.37 -8.88 1.44
N PHE A 26 -13.35 -8.02 1.72
CA PHE A 26 -13.70 -6.94 0.81
C PHE A 26 -12.54 -5.95 0.67
N PHE A 27 -11.85 -5.56 1.76
CA PHE A 27 -10.68 -4.69 1.64
C PHE A 27 -9.60 -5.34 0.77
N LEU A 28 -9.25 -6.60 1.06
CA LEU A 28 -8.27 -7.31 0.25
C LEU A 28 -8.77 -7.51 -1.18
N ALA A 29 -10.05 -7.83 -1.41
CA ALA A 29 -10.61 -8.03 -2.74
C ALA A 29 -10.75 -6.72 -3.52
N ALA A 30 -11.19 -5.63 -2.92
CA ALA A 30 -11.25 -4.31 -3.58
C ALA A 30 -9.85 -3.88 -4.05
N LEU A 31 -8.81 -4.22 -3.29
CA LEU A 31 -7.42 -3.95 -3.68
C LEU A 31 -6.86 -4.97 -4.69
N LEU A 32 -7.13 -6.26 -4.50
CA LEU A 32 -6.60 -7.37 -5.31
C LEU A 32 -7.41 -7.67 -6.58
N VAL A 33 -8.67 -7.24 -6.65
CA VAL A 33 -9.60 -7.43 -7.77
C VAL A 33 -9.87 -6.08 -8.45
N GLY A 34 -9.92 -4.98 -7.70
CA GLY A 34 -10.14 -3.64 -8.26
C GLY A 34 -8.84 -2.93 -8.66
N GLN A 35 -7.94 -2.71 -7.70
CA GLN A 35 -6.78 -1.83 -7.94
C GLN A 35 -5.62 -2.50 -8.68
N ILE A 36 -5.17 -3.68 -8.24
CA ILE A 36 -4.02 -4.34 -8.88
C ILE A 36 -4.34 -4.84 -10.29
N PRO A 37 -5.46 -5.57 -10.53
CA PRO A 37 -5.78 -6.01 -11.88
C PRO A 37 -6.20 -4.86 -12.77
N GLY A 38 -6.96 -3.88 -12.26
CA GLY A 38 -7.26 -2.65 -12.98
C GLY A 38 -6.01 -1.86 -13.36
N TYR A 39 -5.03 -1.76 -12.46
CA TYR A 39 -3.72 -1.15 -12.76
C TYR A 39 -2.96 -1.96 -13.81
N ILE A 40 -2.84 -3.27 -13.65
CA ILE A 40 -2.11 -4.12 -14.59
C ILE A 40 -2.78 -4.07 -15.96
N TYR A 41 -4.11 -4.19 -16.01
CA TYR A 41 -4.92 -4.00 -17.21
C TYR A 41 -4.65 -2.63 -17.86
N ASN A 42 -4.80 -1.53 -17.12
CA ASN A 42 -4.53 -0.19 -17.63
C ASN A 42 -3.08 -0.07 -18.14
N GLN A 43 -2.09 -0.56 -17.40
CA GLN A 43 -0.69 -0.54 -17.86
C GLN A 43 -0.45 -1.43 -19.10
N MET A 44 -1.25 -2.46 -19.33
CA MET A 44 -1.13 -3.30 -20.53
C MET A 44 -1.90 -2.75 -21.72
N THR A 45 -3.02 -2.06 -21.49
CA THR A 45 -3.93 -1.62 -22.56
C THR A 45 -3.81 -0.14 -22.89
N SER A 46 -3.43 0.70 -21.94
CA SER A 46 -3.25 2.14 -22.10
C SER A 46 -1.78 2.57 -22.06
N ALA A 47 -0.88 1.79 -21.45
CA ALA A 47 0.48 2.25 -21.25
C ALA A 47 1.48 1.80 -22.31
N SER A 48 2.37 2.74 -22.62
CA SER A 48 3.67 2.48 -23.23
C SER A 48 4.46 1.43 -22.45
N LEU A 49 5.36 0.71 -23.14
CA LEU A 49 6.28 -0.25 -22.53
C LEU A 49 6.98 0.26 -21.26
N VAL A 50 7.25 1.57 -21.22
CA VAL A 50 7.85 2.29 -20.08
C VAL A 50 7.00 2.16 -18.81
N GLY A 51 5.69 2.35 -18.92
CA GLY A 51 4.79 2.30 -17.75
C GLY A 51 4.71 0.90 -17.14
N LEU A 52 4.74 -0.14 -17.99
CA LEU A 52 4.80 -1.52 -17.54
C LEU A 52 6.15 -1.87 -16.88
N GLU A 53 7.27 -1.38 -17.43
CA GLU A 53 8.59 -1.52 -16.81
C GLU A 53 8.64 -0.80 -15.45
N GLN A 54 8.19 0.44 -15.37
CA GLN A 54 8.12 1.23 -14.13
C GLN A 54 7.20 0.58 -13.07
N GLY A 55 6.04 0.08 -13.49
CA GLY A 55 5.09 -0.58 -12.60
C GLY A 55 5.60 -1.90 -12.05
N SER A 56 6.18 -2.74 -12.91
CA SER A 56 6.73 -4.04 -12.50
C SER A 56 7.91 -3.89 -11.55
N ILE A 57 8.82 -2.94 -11.78
CA ILE A 57 9.92 -2.66 -10.84
C ILE A 57 9.41 -2.07 -9.52
N ALA A 58 8.39 -1.19 -9.54
CA ALA A 58 7.81 -0.63 -8.31
C ALA A 58 7.10 -1.69 -7.45
N LEU A 59 6.30 -2.57 -8.08
CA LEU A 59 5.65 -3.69 -7.38
C LEU A 59 6.69 -4.69 -6.85
N ALA A 60 7.73 -4.97 -7.64
CA ALA A 60 8.83 -5.82 -7.21
C ALA A 60 9.56 -5.23 -5.99
N ALA A 61 9.91 -3.94 -6.05
CA ALA A 61 10.54 -3.20 -4.97
C ALA A 61 9.69 -3.23 -3.69
N THR A 62 8.37 -3.04 -3.81
CA THR A 62 7.43 -3.12 -2.68
C THR A 62 7.41 -4.52 -2.06
N CYS A 63 7.35 -5.58 -2.88
CA CYS A 63 7.35 -6.97 -2.39
C CYS A 63 8.67 -7.32 -1.70
N LEU A 64 9.80 -6.96 -2.30
CA LEU A 64 11.14 -7.20 -1.73
C LEU A 64 11.37 -6.39 -0.46
N ALA A 65 10.91 -5.13 -0.39
CA ALA A 65 10.95 -4.34 0.83
C ALA A 65 10.14 -5.00 1.95
N GLY A 66 8.91 -5.44 1.67
CA GLY A 66 8.09 -6.20 2.62
C GLY A 66 8.80 -7.47 3.10
N PHE A 67 9.44 -8.22 2.20
CA PHE A 67 10.26 -9.38 2.55
C PHE A 67 11.44 -9.02 3.46
N ILE A 68 12.22 -7.99 3.13
CA ILE A 68 13.37 -7.55 3.92
C ILE A 68 12.92 -7.16 5.33
N VAL A 69 11.83 -6.39 5.45
CA VAL A 69 11.27 -6.02 6.75
C VAL A 69 10.83 -7.24 7.54
N ILE A 70 10.19 -8.22 6.91
CA ILE A 70 9.85 -9.50 7.56
C ILE A 70 11.10 -10.24 8.03
N GLN A 71 12.15 -10.30 7.22
CA GLN A 71 13.41 -10.94 7.63
C GLN A 71 14.05 -10.23 8.82
N VAL A 72 14.00 -8.91 8.85
CA VAL A 72 14.47 -8.13 10.01
C VAL A 72 13.69 -8.48 11.27
N ILE A 73 12.35 -8.59 11.17
CA ILE A 73 11.51 -9.01 12.29
C ILE A 73 11.91 -10.43 12.76
N VAL A 74 12.05 -11.37 11.82
CA VAL A 74 12.43 -12.76 12.15
C VAL A 74 13.83 -12.78 12.79
N LEU A 75 14.84 -12.14 12.22
CA LEU A 75 16.21 -12.14 12.73
C LEU A 75 16.36 -11.52 14.12
N LEU A 76 15.53 -10.51 14.45
CA LEU A 76 15.55 -9.82 15.75
C LEU A 76 14.69 -10.51 16.81
N PHE A 77 13.56 -11.09 16.41
CA PHE A 77 12.54 -11.59 17.33
C PHE A 77 12.35 -13.11 17.28
N ASP A 78 13.11 -13.87 16.50
CA ASP A 78 13.15 -15.34 16.62
C ASP A 78 13.57 -15.71 18.07
N PRO A 79 13.05 -16.81 18.66
CA PRO A 79 13.54 -17.35 19.93
C PRO A 79 15.07 -17.48 20.06
N LYS A 80 15.83 -17.48 18.96
CA LYS A 80 17.28 -17.26 18.97
C LYS A 80 17.65 -16.07 18.04
N PRO A 81 17.77 -14.83 18.56
CA PRO A 81 18.15 -13.70 17.73
C PRO A 81 19.55 -13.93 17.15
N VAL A 82 19.67 -13.89 15.83
CA VAL A 82 20.92 -14.20 15.11
C VAL A 82 21.82 -12.96 15.06
N ILE A 83 21.24 -11.76 15.03
CA ILE A 83 21.96 -10.50 14.82
C ILE A 83 21.70 -9.53 15.98
N PRO A 84 22.74 -8.88 16.54
CA PRO A 84 22.57 -7.80 17.51
C PRO A 84 21.71 -6.64 16.94
N PRO A 85 20.70 -6.15 17.68
CA PRO A 85 19.84 -5.05 17.22
C PRO A 85 20.60 -3.76 16.88
N VAL A 86 21.74 -3.50 17.53
CA VAL A 86 22.57 -2.31 17.28
C VAL A 86 23.10 -2.30 15.84
N ILE A 87 23.50 -3.47 15.31
CA ILE A 87 23.99 -3.59 13.92
C ILE A 87 22.85 -3.30 12.94
N VAL A 88 21.67 -3.86 13.21
CA VAL A 88 20.46 -3.63 12.40
C VAL A 88 20.05 -2.16 12.44
N SER A 89 20.14 -1.50 13.60
CA SER A 89 19.87 -0.06 13.73
C SER A 89 20.87 0.80 12.96
N GLY A 90 22.16 0.45 13.01
CA GLY A 90 23.21 1.17 12.28
C GLY A 90 23.02 1.08 10.77
N LEU A 91 22.78 -0.13 10.25
CA LEU A 91 22.48 -0.33 8.84
C LEU A 91 21.17 0.37 8.43
N GLY A 92 20.13 0.28 9.28
CA GLY A 92 18.86 0.97 9.06
C GLY A 92 19.01 2.48 8.97
N ALA A 93 19.84 3.10 9.82
CA ALA A 93 20.10 4.54 9.78
C ALA A 93 20.81 4.94 8.47
N ILE A 94 21.80 4.15 8.03
CA ILE A 94 22.48 4.37 6.74
C ILE A 94 21.48 4.30 5.59
N LEU A 95 20.67 3.24 5.54
CA LEU A 95 19.65 3.07 4.49
C LEU A 95 18.61 4.19 4.53
N THR A 96 18.20 4.66 5.71
CA THR A 96 17.26 5.78 5.87
C THR A 96 17.83 7.05 5.23
N LEU A 97 19.08 7.40 5.55
CA LEU A 97 19.74 8.59 5.02
C LEU A 97 20.01 8.50 3.52
N VAL A 98 20.43 7.33 3.04
CA VAL A 98 20.67 7.08 1.61
C VAL A 98 19.35 7.13 0.83
N GLY A 99 18.30 6.46 1.30
CA GLY A 99 16.99 6.46 0.67
C GLY A 99 16.38 7.87 0.60
N LEU A 100 16.46 8.63 1.71
CA LEU A 100 16.03 10.03 1.74
C LEU A 100 16.85 10.89 0.77
N GLY A 101 18.17 10.73 0.76
CA GLY A 101 19.07 11.44 -0.14
C GLY A 101 18.75 11.18 -1.62
N ILE A 102 18.50 9.92 -1.99
CA ILE A 102 18.11 9.53 -3.36
C ILE A 102 16.76 10.15 -3.72
N ALA A 103 15.74 10.00 -2.85
CA ALA A 103 14.40 10.53 -3.14
C ALA A 103 14.40 12.05 -3.31
N LEU A 104 15.09 12.78 -2.43
CA LEU A 104 15.22 14.24 -2.52
C LEU A 104 16.05 14.67 -3.73
N ALA A 105 17.19 14.03 -3.98
CA ALA A 105 18.02 14.37 -5.12
C ALA A 105 17.27 14.15 -6.43
N ALA A 106 16.66 12.97 -6.61
CA ALA A 106 15.91 12.62 -7.81
C ALA A 106 14.70 13.54 -8.03
N GLY A 107 13.94 13.84 -6.97
CA GLY A 107 12.76 14.71 -7.03
C GLY A 107 13.08 16.19 -7.26
N LEU A 108 14.15 16.73 -6.66
CA LEU A 108 14.49 18.16 -6.76
C LEU A 108 15.30 18.53 -8.01
N THR A 109 16.07 17.59 -8.55
CA THR A 109 16.98 17.87 -9.69
C THR A 109 16.37 17.52 -11.05
N GLY A 110 15.17 16.93 -11.09
CA GLY A 110 14.53 16.47 -12.33
C GLY A 110 15.19 15.22 -12.94
N TYR A 111 16.02 14.52 -12.16
CA TYR A 111 16.62 13.23 -12.54
C TYR A 111 15.81 12.06 -11.97
N GLN A 112 14.48 12.17 -11.94
CA GLN A 112 13.61 11.12 -11.40
C GLN A 112 13.70 9.82 -12.22
N TYR A 113 13.85 9.90 -13.54
CA TYR A 113 13.81 8.73 -14.40
C TYR A 113 15.18 8.36 -15.00
N PHE A 114 15.44 7.06 -15.06
CA PHE A 114 16.66 6.46 -15.60
C PHE A 114 16.34 5.12 -16.30
N PRO A 115 17.07 4.63 -17.32
CA PRO A 115 18.09 5.32 -18.12
C PRO A 115 17.47 6.45 -18.97
N ARG A 116 18.21 7.52 -19.28
CA ARG A 116 17.76 8.53 -20.25
C ARG A 116 18.01 8.06 -21.68
N ALA A 117 17.34 8.67 -22.66
CA ALA A 117 17.46 8.29 -24.07
C ALA A 117 18.90 8.36 -24.63
N ASP A 118 19.75 9.19 -24.03
CA ASP A 118 21.17 9.41 -24.34
C ASP A 118 22.12 8.56 -23.48
N SER A 119 21.61 7.89 -22.45
CA SER A 119 22.46 7.09 -21.57
C SER A 119 22.88 5.79 -22.24
N SER A 120 24.19 5.53 -22.21
CA SER A 120 24.85 4.36 -22.81
C SER A 120 25.79 3.75 -21.78
N TRP A 121 25.79 2.42 -21.69
CA TRP A 121 26.80 1.67 -20.93
C TRP A 121 27.80 1.11 -21.94
N LEU A 122 29.06 1.54 -21.84
CA LEU A 122 30.12 1.18 -22.80
C LEU A 122 29.81 1.62 -24.26
N PRO A 123 29.80 2.94 -24.54
CA PRO A 123 29.48 3.49 -25.87
C PRO A 123 30.41 3.00 -26.99
N VAL A 124 31.62 2.57 -26.65
CA VAL A 124 32.61 2.02 -27.60
C VAL A 124 32.16 0.66 -28.20
N LEU A 125 31.30 -0.08 -27.51
CA LEU A 125 30.68 -1.32 -28.00
C LEU A 125 29.26 -1.11 -28.55
N GLY A 126 28.86 0.15 -28.78
CA GLY A 126 27.50 0.51 -29.19
C GLY A 126 26.45 0.31 -28.09
N GLY A 127 26.87 0.15 -26.83
CA GLY A 127 26.00 -0.29 -25.74
C GLY A 127 25.01 0.77 -25.26
N LYS A 128 23.74 0.65 -25.69
CA LYS A 128 22.61 1.20 -24.92
C LYS A 128 22.58 0.52 -23.55
N VAL A 129 22.01 1.18 -22.52
CA VAL A 129 21.86 0.59 -21.18
C VAL A 129 20.93 -0.63 -21.26
N LEU A 130 21.50 -1.82 -21.49
CA LEU A 130 20.77 -3.08 -21.70
C LEU A 130 19.64 -2.93 -22.76
N TRP A 131 18.58 -3.73 -22.66
CA TRP A 131 17.36 -3.66 -23.46
C TRP A 131 16.25 -2.86 -22.75
N PHE A 132 16.58 -1.93 -21.85
CA PHE A 132 15.56 -1.15 -21.14
C PHE A 132 15.05 0.02 -21.98
N GLN A 133 13.80 0.44 -21.75
CA GLN A 133 13.35 1.71 -22.30
C GLN A 133 14.00 2.91 -21.61
N PRO A 134 14.09 4.05 -22.31
CA PRO A 134 14.28 5.32 -21.63
C PRO A 134 13.20 5.50 -20.54
N ASN A 135 13.63 5.98 -19.38
CA ASN A 135 12.83 6.23 -18.19
C ASN A 135 12.28 4.98 -17.49
N ALA A 136 12.76 3.77 -17.79
CA ALA A 136 12.25 2.50 -17.23
C ALA A 136 12.31 2.38 -15.69
N VAL A 137 13.18 3.13 -15.02
CA VAL A 137 13.39 3.12 -13.57
C VAL A 137 13.07 4.49 -13.00
N ASP A 138 12.17 4.48 -12.01
CA ASP A 138 11.89 5.65 -11.17
C ASP A 138 12.80 5.64 -9.93
N LEU A 139 13.73 6.59 -9.87
CA LEU A 139 14.69 6.75 -8.78
C LEU A 139 14.05 7.31 -7.49
N VAL A 140 12.95 8.07 -7.59
CA VAL A 140 12.19 8.50 -6.42
C VAL A 140 11.55 7.29 -5.75
N MET A 141 10.93 6.39 -6.53
CA MET A 141 10.41 5.12 -6.03
C MET A 141 11.49 4.27 -5.36
N VAL A 142 12.67 4.15 -5.98
CA VAL A 142 13.81 3.41 -5.40
C VAL A 142 14.25 4.04 -4.07
N GLY A 143 14.39 5.38 -4.03
CA GLY A 143 14.75 6.12 -2.82
C GLY A 143 13.74 5.92 -1.69
N LEU A 144 12.44 6.03 -2.00
CA LEU A 144 11.36 5.78 -1.03
C LEU A 144 11.36 4.33 -0.53
N THR A 145 11.58 3.35 -1.41
CA THR A 145 11.67 1.93 -1.02
C THR A 145 12.80 1.71 -0.01
N VAL A 146 14.00 2.23 -0.31
CA VAL A 146 15.17 2.13 0.57
C VAL A 146 14.94 2.87 1.90
N LEU A 147 14.29 4.03 1.84
CA LEU A 147 13.90 4.81 3.02
C LEU A 147 12.96 4.00 3.92
N PHE A 148 11.91 3.38 3.36
CA PHE A 148 10.96 2.58 4.13
C PHE A 148 11.63 1.39 4.81
N ILE A 149 12.53 0.68 4.11
CA ILE A 149 13.32 -0.40 4.69
C ILE A 149 14.17 0.11 5.85
N GLY A 150 14.91 1.21 5.64
CA GLY A 150 15.79 1.81 6.64
C GLY A 150 15.03 2.21 7.92
N VAL A 151 13.91 2.92 7.77
CA VAL A 151 13.08 3.35 8.90
C VAL A 151 12.51 2.14 9.64
N ALA A 152 12.02 1.13 8.93
CA ALA A 152 11.51 -0.09 9.54
C ALA A 152 12.60 -0.84 10.32
N MET A 153 13.83 -0.90 9.80
CA MET A 153 14.97 -1.52 10.48
C MET A 153 15.29 -0.83 11.79
N VAL A 154 15.41 0.51 11.78
CA VAL A 154 15.64 1.32 12.99
C VAL A 154 14.52 1.10 14.00
N PHE A 155 13.26 1.15 13.54
CA PHE A 155 12.10 0.98 14.38
C PHE A 155 12.08 -0.37 15.10
N TYR A 156 12.20 -1.48 14.35
CA TYR A 156 12.20 -2.82 14.93
C TYR A 156 13.44 -3.10 15.78
N SER A 157 14.60 -2.52 15.45
CA SER A 157 15.80 -2.66 16.29
C SER A 157 15.68 -1.96 17.63
N VAL A 158 15.15 -0.73 17.66
CA VAL A 158 14.90 0.00 18.92
C VAL A 158 13.89 -0.75 19.77
N LEU A 159 12.88 -1.31 19.14
CA LEU A 159 11.89 -2.12 19.80
C LEU A 159 12.50 -3.41 20.40
N ALA A 160 13.38 -4.09 19.67
CA ALA A 160 14.10 -5.27 20.14
C ALA A 160 15.06 -4.95 21.32
N LEU A 161 15.72 -3.79 21.31
CA LEU A 161 16.55 -3.34 22.43
C LEU A 161 15.71 -3.16 23.70
N ARG A 162 14.58 -2.44 23.59
CA ARG A 162 13.67 -2.23 24.73
C ARG A 162 13.09 -3.52 25.29
N GLU A 163 12.85 -4.53 24.44
CA GLU A 163 12.36 -5.84 24.92
C GLU A 163 13.42 -6.60 25.74
N ARG A 164 14.71 -6.39 25.46
CA ARG A 164 15.79 -6.95 26.29
C ARG A 164 15.83 -6.32 27.68
N ASP A 165 15.63 -5.01 27.75
CA ASP A 165 15.72 -4.25 29.01
C ASP A 165 14.47 -4.41 29.89
N ASN A 166 13.28 -4.55 29.28
CA ASN A 166 12.03 -4.77 30.00
C ASN A 166 11.24 -5.97 29.44
N PRO A 167 11.40 -7.16 30.04
CA PRO A 167 10.77 -8.38 29.57
C PRO A 167 9.27 -8.51 29.93
N ASP A 168 8.61 -7.45 30.42
CA ASP A 168 7.20 -7.53 30.84
C ASP A 168 6.31 -8.04 29.69
N ARG A 169 5.70 -9.21 29.87
CA ARG A 169 4.97 -9.97 28.83
C ARG A 169 3.48 -9.64 28.76
N ARG A 170 3.02 -8.63 29.51
CA ARG A 170 1.59 -8.28 29.56
C ARG A 170 1.13 -7.66 28.23
N ASP A 171 0.17 -8.30 27.56
CA ASP A 171 -0.58 -7.69 26.45
C ASP A 171 -1.73 -6.85 27.02
N LEU A 172 -1.41 -5.61 27.40
CA LEU A 172 -2.37 -4.68 28.02
C LEU A 172 -3.47 -4.20 27.05
N GLY A 173 -3.43 -4.52 25.75
CA GLY A 173 -4.32 -3.90 24.79
C GLY A 173 -3.62 -3.21 23.62
N THR A 174 -4.40 -2.37 22.94
CA THR A 174 -3.85 -1.25 22.17
C THR A 174 -3.10 -0.34 23.15
N THR A 175 -1.77 -0.34 23.07
CA THR A 175 -0.95 0.50 23.94
C THR A 175 -1.29 1.98 23.75
N PRO A 176 -1.11 2.84 24.77
CA PRO A 176 -1.30 4.29 24.63
C PRO A 176 -0.53 4.87 23.44
N ALA A 177 0.67 4.34 23.16
CA ALA A 177 1.46 4.72 21.99
C ALA A 177 0.76 4.39 20.66
N THR A 178 0.23 3.18 20.50
CA THR A 178 -0.53 2.77 19.28
C THR A 178 -1.73 3.69 19.07
N ARG A 179 -2.47 3.99 20.14
CA ARG A 179 -3.63 4.91 20.09
C ARG A 179 -3.21 6.32 19.72
N GLY A 180 -2.15 6.84 20.36
CA GLY A 180 -1.64 8.19 20.13
C GLY A 180 -1.19 8.39 18.69
N MET A 181 -0.42 7.45 18.14
CA MET A 181 0.02 7.53 16.73
C MET A 181 -1.14 7.44 15.75
N LEU A 182 -2.12 6.55 16.00
CA LEU A 182 -3.29 6.43 15.13
C LEU A 182 -4.16 7.70 15.18
N ILE A 183 -4.40 8.27 16.36
CA ILE A 183 -5.16 9.53 16.50
C ILE A 183 -4.42 10.66 15.80
N ALA A 184 -3.12 10.81 16.02
CA ALA A 184 -2.32 11.84 15.39
C ALA A 184 -2.35 11.71 13.86
N ALA A 185 -2.16 10.50 13.33
CA ALA A 185 -2.20 10.26 11.89
C ALA A 185 -3.57 10.55 11.29
N SER A 186 -4.65 10.07 11.91
CA SER A 186 -6.02 10.34 11.46
C SER A 186 -6.34 11.82 11.49
N MET A 187 -5.90 12.56 12.52
CA MET A 187 -6.12 14.00 12.61
C MET A 187 -5.35 14.75 11.52
N ILE A 188 -4.08 14.42 11.28
CA ILE A 188 -3.30 15.01 10.19
C ILE A 188 -3.97 14.74 8.84
N PHE A 189 -4.42 13.50 8.62
CA PHE A 189 -5.11 13.11 7.40
C PHE A 189 -6.43 13.85 7.20
N ILE A 190 -7.27 13.94 8.23
CA ILE A 190 -8.55 14.66 8.17
C ILE A 190 -8.32 16.16 7.91
N LEU A 191 -7.35 16.78 8.59
CA LEU A 191 -7.01 18.19 8.39
C LEU A 191 -6.53 18.44 6.95
N PHE A 192 -5.70 17.55 6.42
CA PHE A 192 -5.30 17.58 5.01
C PHE A 192 -6.52 17.47 4.08
N MET A 193 -7.38 16.47 4.27
CA MET A 193 -8.55 16.24 3.41
C MET A 193 -9.49 17.43 3.39
N VAL A 194 -9.78 18.02 4.56
CA VAL A 194 -10.61 19.22 4.67
C VAL A 194 -9.92 20.41 4.00
N GLY A 195 -8.63 20.64 4.28
CA GLY A 195 -7.86 21.72 3.68
C GLY A 195 -7.82 21.64 2.16
N TYR A 196 -7.50 20.46 1.62
CA TYR A 196 -7.42 20.19 0.19
C TYR A 196 -8.78 20.33 -0.52
N THR A 197 -9.86 19.98 0.17
CA THR A 197 -11.22 20.18 -0.37
C THR A 197 -11.56 21.66 -0.51
N LEU A 198 -11.14 22.49 0.46
CA LEU A 198 -11.40 23.93 0.44
C LEU A 198 -10.46 24.66 -0.53
N VAL A 199 -9.20 24.26 -0.60
CA VAL A 199 -8.13 24.96 -1.32
C VAL A 199 -7.39 23.96 -2.22
N ASN A 200 -7.52 24.15 -3.53
CA ASN A 200 -6.73 23.41 -4.50
C ASN A 200 -5.27 23.94 -4.50
N ASP A 201 -4.31 23.02 -4.56
CA ASP A 201 -2.87 23.28 -4.54
C ASP A 201 -2.40 24.13 -5.73
N ASN A 202 -2.84 23.75 -6.93
CA ASN A 202 -2.58 24.51 -8.15
C ASN A 202 -3.19 25.91 -8.06
N GLY A 203 -4.46 26.02 -7.66
CA GLY A 203 -5.12 27.32 -7.43
C GLY A 203 -4.37 28.22 -6.42
N LEU A 204 -3.87 27.64 -5.33
CA LEU A 204 -3.11 28.35 -4.31
C LEU A 204 -1.75 28.84 -4.84
N SER A 205 -1.06 28.04 -5.67
CA SER A 205 0.22 28.44 -6.27
C SER A 205 0.11 29.72 -7.11
N TYR A 206 -0.96 29.81 -7.92
CA TYR A 206 -1.27 30.99 -8.72
C TYR A 206 -1.69 32.19 -7.87
N ALA A 207 -2.39 31.96 -6.75
CA ALA A 207 -2.77 33.02 -5.83
C ALA A 207 -1.57 33.61 -5.07
N ILE A 208 -0.57 32.78 -4.72
CA ILE A 208 0.62 33.20 -4.00
C ILE A 208 1.61 33.92 -4.93
N ASN A 209 1.86 33.37 -6.12
CA ASN A 209 2.81 33.95 -7.06
C ASN A 209 2.38 33.73 -8.52
N ALA A 210 1.53 34.62 -9.03
CA ALA A 210 1.10 34.60 -10.43
C ALA A 210 2.24 34.75 -11.45
N GLY A 211 3.37 35.37 -11.06
CA GLY A 211 4.53 35.56 -11.94
C GLY A 211 5.42 34.32 -12.08
N ASN A 212 5.43 33.43 -11.09
CA ASN A 212 6.13 32.15 -11.13
C ASN A 212 5.39 31.07 -10.32
N PRO A 213 4.23 30.58 -10.84
CA PRO A 213 3.39 29.63 -10.12
C PRO A 213 4.08 28.27 -9.91
N ALA A 214 4.96 27.87 -10.82
CA ALA A 214 5.68 26.59 -10.74
C ALA A 214 6.59 26.51 -9.50
N GLN A 215 7.28 27.59 -9.14
CA GLN A 215 8.11 27.62 -7.94
C GLN A 215 7.27 27.61 -6.66
N ALA A 216 6.14 28.32 -6.65
CA ALA A 216 5.20 28.31 -5.52
C ALA A 216 4.59 26.91 -5.33
N GLN A 217 4.19 26.25 -6.42
CA GLN A 217 3.67 24.89 -6.42
C GLN A 217 4.67 23.90 -5.81
N MET A 218 5.94 23.95 -6.21
CA MET A 218 6.98 23.07 -5.66
C MET A 218 7.10 23.18 -4.13
N ILE A 219 7.01 24.40 -3.58
CA ILE A 219 7.09 24.63 -2.12
C ILE A 219 5.86 24.06 -1.42
N ILE A 220 4.66 24.29 -1.99
CA ILE A 220 3.39 23.75 -1.48
C ILE A 220 3.45 22.23 -1.48
N ASP A 221 3.85 21.62 -2.58
CA ASP A 221 3.94 20.16 -2.75
C ASP A 221 4.87 19.53 -1.72
N VAL A 222 6.07 20.10 -1.51
CA VAL A 222 6.99 19.61 -0.46
C VAL A 222 6.34 19.62 0.92
N PHE A 223 5.63 20.71 1.27
CA PHE A 223 4.93 20.79 2.55
C PHE A 223 3.82 19.73 2.67
N LEU A 224 3.01 19.57 1.63
CA LEU A 224 1.92 18.58 1.59
C LEU A 224 2.47 17.14 1.67
N TYR A 225 3.58 16.84 0.97
CA TYR A 225 4.21 15.52 0.99
C TYR A 225 4.82 15.19 2.35
N VAL A 226 5.45 16.16 3.03
CA VAL A 226 5.95 15.96 4.39
C VAL A 226 4.80 15.70 5.36
N LEU A 227 3.69 16.44 5.22
CA LEU A 227 2.52 16.30 6.09
C LEU A 227 1.83 14.93 5.91
N LEU A 228 1.55 14.52 4.67
CA LEU A 228 0.99 13.20 4.37
C LEU A 228 1.98 12.06 4.68
N GLY A 229 3.26 12.27 4.37
CA GLY A 229 4.32 11.33 4.71
C GLY A 229 4.40 11.07 6.22
N ALA A 230 4.28 12.11 7.04
CA ALA A 230 4.22 11.95 8.50
C ALA A 230 3.01 11.12 8.95
N ALA A 231 1.84 11.30 8.34
CA ALA A 231 0.66 10.48 8.63
C ALA A 231 0.88 9.00 8.25
N ILE A 232 1.51 8.73 7.10
CA ILE A 232 1.89 7.37 6.67
C ILE A 232 2.91 6.76 7.65
N PHE A 233 3.95 7.50 8.05
CA PHE A 233 4.93 7.00 9.03
C PHE A 233 4.30 6.66 10.37
N LEU A 234 3.39 7.51 10.89
CA LEU A 234 2.69 7.26 12.15
C LEU A 234 1.77 6.02 12.06
N THR A 235 1.10 5.81 10.93
CA THR A 235 0.20 4.65 10.72
C THR A 235 0.98 3.36 10.57
N LEU A 236 2.07 3.36 9.80
CA LEU A 236 2.99 2.23 9.71
C LEU A 236 3.61 1.90 11.06
N GLY A 237 3.99 2.91 11.86
CA GLY A 237 4.49 2.72 13.23
C GLY A 237 3.43 2.11 14.17
N ALA A 238 2.19 2.61 14.11
CA ALA A 238 1.06 2.05 14.85
C ALA A 238 0.78 0.59 14.46
N PHE A 239 0.80 0.31 13.15
CA PHE A 239 0.63 -1.02 12.59
C PHE A 239 1.75 -1.98 13.01
N ALA A 240 3.01 -1.55 12.93
CA ALA A 240 4.18 -2.32 13.29
C ALA A 240 4.20 -2.67 14.80
N LEU A 241 3.89 -1.70 15.67
CA LEU A 241 3.75 -1.95 17.11
C LEU A 241 2.61 -2.93 17.37
N ARG A 242 1.49 -2.78 16.67
CA ARG A 242 0.35 -3.69 16.82
C ARG A 242 0.71 -5.12 16.43
N LEU A 243 1.36 -5.30 15.28
CA LEU A 243 1.83 -6.59 14.80
C LEU A 243 2.81 -7.21 15.82
N HIS A 244 3.76 -6.43 16.33
CA HIS A 244 4.70 -6.89 17.35
C HIS A 244 3.99 -7.43 18.61
N TYR A 245 3.05 -6.66 19.18
CA TYR A 245 2.31 -7.10 20.37
C TYR A 245 1.44 -8.33 20.12
N LEU A 246 0.88 -8.51 18.92
CA LEU A 246 0.15 -9.72 18.55
C LEU A 246 1.06 -10.94 18.46
N MET A 247 2.29 -10.76 17.95
CA MET A 247 3.24 -11.86 17.79
C MET A 247 3.89 -12.28 19.11
N ARG A 248 4.09 -11.36 20.06
CA ARG A 248 4.89 -11.57 21.27
C ARG A 248 4.44 -12.75 22.17
N PRO A 249 3.14 -12.94 22.50
CA PRO A 249 2.70 -14.00 23.41
C PRO A 249 2.77 -15.41 22.80
N VAL A 250 2.76 -15.48 21.47
CA VAL A 250 2.59 -16.71 20.68
C VAL A 250 3.66 -16.85 19.61
N ARG A 251 4.82 -16.25 19.85
CA ARG A 251 5.95 -16.11 18.91
C ARG A 251 6.25 -17.39 18.13
N LYS A 252 6.26 -18.55 18.81
CA LYS A 252 6.51 -19.86 18.17
C LYS A 252 5.47 -20.22 17.08
N ARG A 253 4.22 -19.77 17.23
CA ARG A 253 3.11 -20.03 16.30
C ARG A 253 2.94 -18.96 15.22
N THR A 254 3.52 -17.77 15.40
CA THR A 254 3.36 -16.62 14.49
C THR A 254 4.56 -16.40 13.58
N MET A 255 5.77 -16.76 14.02
CA MET A 255 7.00 -16.57 13.24
C MET A 255 7.05 -17.42 11.97
N SER A 256 6.65 -18.70 12.04
CA SER A 256 6.63 -19.56 10.85
C SER A 256 5.64 -19.05 9.78
N PRO A 257 4.40 -18.67 10.12
CA PRO A 257 3.51 -18.02 9.17
C PRO A 257 4.03 -16.70 8.60
N LEU A 258 4.64 -15.85 9.44
CA LEU A 258 5.23 -14.59 8.97
C LEU A 258 6.36 -14.85 7.97
N TYR A 259 7.22 -15.84 8.25
CA TYR A 259 8.26 -16.28 7.33
C TYR A 259 7.68 -16.85 6.03
N ALA A 260 6.61 -17.66 6.10
CA ALA A 260 5.95 -18.19 4.91
C ALA A 260 5.40 -17.08 4.01
N VAL A 261 4.71 -16.08 4.59
CA VAL A 261 4.20 -14.91 3.84
C VAL A 261 5.34 -14.11 3.21
N GLY A 262 6.43 -13.89 3.94
CA GLY A 262 7.59 -13.18 3.42
C GLY A 262 8.34 -13.96 2.34
N ALA A 263 8.84 -15.15 2.66
CA ALA A 263 9.73 -15.92 1.80
C ALA A 263 9.02 -16.65 0.66
N LEU A 264 7.84 -17.23 0.91
CA LEU A 264 7.09 -17.96 -0.11
C LEU A 264 6.09 -17.06 -0.86
N GLY A 265 5.60 -15.99 -0.23
CA GLY A 265 4.74 -15.01 -0.88
C GLY A 265 5.53 -13.88 -1.52
N LEU A 266 5.94 -12.90 -0.70
CA LEU A 266 6.47 -11.62 -1.17
C LEU A 266 7.78 -11.76 -1.95
N ALA A 267 8.73 -12.58 -1.49
CA ALA A 267 10.00 -12.74 -2.20
C ALA A 267 9.81 -13.39 -3.58
N GLN A 268 8.98 -14.42 -3.68
CA GLN A 268 8.71 -15.08 -4.97
C GLN A 268 8.00 -14.15 -5.94
N ILE A 269 6.95 -13.46 -5.48
CA ILE A 269 6.22 -12.48 -6.31
C ILE A 269 7.16 -11.33 -6.72
N GLY A 270 7.97 -10.83 -5.80
CA GLY A 270 8.95 -9.79 -6.10
C GLY A 270 9.97 -10.21 -7.15
N VAL A 271 10.50 -11.44 -7.07
CA VAL A 271 11.43 -11.99 -8.08
C VAL A 271 10.72 -12.19 -9.42
N LEU A 272 9.50 -12.71 -9.43
CA LEU A 272 8.71 -12.85 -10.66
C LEU A 272 8.50 -11.49 -11.35
N LEU A 273 8.17 -10.45 -10.58
CA LEU A 273 8.00 -9.09 -11.11
C LEU A 273 9.31 -8.49 -11.61
N LEU A 274 10.45 -8.76 -10.96
CA LEU A 274 11.77 -8.39 -11.48
C LEU A 274 12.10 -9.13 -12.78
N LEU A 275 11.72 -10.40 -12.89
CA LEU A 275 11.90 -11.16 -14.13
C LEU A 275 11.01 -10.61 -15.24
N VAL A 276 9.77 -10.20 -14.94
CA VAL A 276 8.91 -9.51 -15.91
C VAL A 276 9.57 -8.20 -16.34
N TRP A 277 10.00 -7.36 -15.41
CA TRP A 277 10.72 -6.11 -15.71
C TRP A 277 11.95 -6.35 -16.61
N LEU A 278 12.74 -7.37 -16.29
CA LEU A 278 13.94 -7.71 -17.05
C LEU A 278 13.62 -8.35 -18.41
N LEU A 279 12.54 -9.11 -18.56
CA LEU A 279 12.29 -9.93 -19.76
C LEU A 279 11.21 -9.37 -20.69
N VAL A 280 10.45 -8.35 -20.28
CA VAL A 280 9.32 -7.84 -21.06
C VAL A 280 9.74 -7.30 -22.43
N TYR A 281 10.85 -6.56 -22.50
CA TYR A 281 11.37 -6.01 -23.74
C TYR A 281 11.82 -7.10 -24.73
N PRO A 282 12.68 -8.08 -24.38
CA PRO A 282 13.03 -9.16 -25.29
C PRO A 282 11.82 -10.06 -25.62
N LEU A 283 10.88 -10.24 -24.70
CA LEU A 283 9.65 -11.00 -24.94
C LEU A 283 8.79 -10.35 -26.03
N ILE A 284 8.59 -9.04 -25.98
CA ILE A 284 7.79 -8.33 -27.00
C ILE A 284 8.51 -8.30 -28.34
N ALA A 285 9.83 -8.10 -28.36
CA ALA A 285 10.61 -8.20 -29.59
C ALA A 285 10.48 -9.58 -30.23
N TRP A 286 10.49 -10.65 -29.42
CA TRP A 286 10.28 -12.01 -29.88
C TRP A 286 8.84 -12.26 -30.35
N MET A 287 7.83 -11.88 -29.58
CA MET A 287 6.41 -12.07 -29.94
C MET A 287 6.02 -11.30 -31.21
N HIS A 288 6.57 -10.11 -31.41
CA HIS A 288 6.36 -9.34 -32.63
C HIS A 288 6.96 -10.03 -33.87
N SER A 289 7.96 -10.90 -33.70
CA SER A 289 8.52 -11.69 -34.80
C SER A 289 7.65 -12.90 -35.19
N TRP A 290 6.59 -13.19 -34.43
CA TRP A 290 5.73 -14.34 -34.69
C TRP A 290 4.80 -14.10 -35.88
N THR A 291 5.01 -14.88 -36.93
CA THR A 291 4.16 -14.88 -38.13
C THR A 291 3.05 -15.93 -38.07
N LEU A 292 3.07 -16.80 -37.05
CA LEU A 292 2.12 -17.90 -36.91
C LEU A 292 0.71 -17.37 -36.61
N ILE A 293 -0.22 -17.52 -37.58
CA ILE A 293 -1.67 -17.25 -37.44
C ILE A 293 -2.00 -15.78 -37.08
N GLY A 294 -1.08 -14.84 -37.34
CA GLY A 294 -1.28 -13.41 -36.99
C GLY A 294 -1.30 -13.15 -35.47
N LEU A 295 -0.79 -14.10 -34.67
CA LEU A 295 -0.81 -14.03 -33.20
C LEU A 295 0.02 -12.85 -32.64
N GLY A 296 1.07 -12.43 -33.36
CA GLY A 296 1.86 -11.24 -33.00
C GLY A 296 1.04 -9.95 -33.05
N ASP A 297 0.31 -9.70 -34.14
CA ASP A 297 -0.58 -8.54 -34.30
C ASP A 297 -1.82 -8.64 -33.38
N TYR A 298 -2.18 -9.84 -32.91
CA TYR A 298 -3.24 -10.05 -31.92
C TYR A 298 -2.81 -9.68 -30.49
N LEU A 299 -1.54 -9.90 -30.14
CA LEU A 299 -1.03 -9.69 -28.77
C LEU A 299 -0.24 -8.39 -28.59
N THR A 300 0.26 -7.80 -29.67
CA THR A 300 1.07 -6.57 -29.63
C THR A 300 0.60 -5.58 -30.69
N ILE A 301 0.62 -4.29 -30.35
CA ILE A 301 0.26 -3.18 -31.24
C ILE A 301 1.45 -2.24 -31.32
N CYS A 302 1.90 -1.92 -32.54
CA CYS A 302 3.03 -1.02 -32.76
C CYS A 302 2.63 0.20 -33.59
N ALA A 303 3.06 1.39 -33.17
CA ALA A 303 2.90 2.60 -33.95
C ALA A 303 3.78 2.61 -35.23
N LYS A 304 4.94 1.94 -35.20
CA LYS A 304 5.82 1.73 -36.37
C LYS A 304 6.42 0.33 -36.36
N LYS A 305 6.06 -0.54 -37.32
CA LYS A 305 6.60 -1.91 -37.41
C LYS A 305 8.13 -1.98 -37.57
N SER A 306 8.80 -0.89 -37.95
CA SER A 306 10.27 -0.80 -38.07
C SER A 306 10.98 -0.36 -36.77
N ALA A 307 10.25 0.09 -35.76
CA ALA A 307 10.80 0.57 -34.49
C ALA A 307 10.37 -0.37 -33.34
N VAL A 308 10.75 -1.64 -33.46
CA VAL A 308 10.40 -2.70 -32.50
C VAL A 308 11.52 -2.83 -31.45
N PRO A 309 11.18 -2.98 -30.16
CA PRO A 309 9.86 -2.85 -29.53
C PRO A 309 9.57 -1.43 -29.02
N GLN A 310 10.38 -0.42 -29.38
CA GLN A 310 10.23 0.95 -28.85
C GLN A 310 8.88 1.61 -29.13
N SER A 311 8.25 1.25 -30.25
CA SER A 311 6.93 1.76 -30.63
C SER A 311 5.80 0.77 -30.38
N CYS A 312 6.09 -0.34 -29.70
CA CYS A 312 5.17 -1.45 -29.48
C CYS A 312 4.66 -1.49 -28.03
N ALA A 313 3.39 -1.83 -27.86
CA ALA A 313 2.75 -2.10 -26.59
C ALA A 313 1.95 -3.42 -26.69
N PHE A 314 1.46 -3.92 -25.55
CA PHE A 314 0.51 -5.03 -25.55
C PHE A 314 -0.85 -4.59 -26.12
N SER A 315 -1.56 -5.51 -26.74
CA SER A 315 -2.92 -5.26 -27.22
C SER A 315 -3.92 -5.28 -26.05
N PRO A 316 -5.11 -4.67 -26.20
CA PRO A 316 -6.21 -4.81 -25.25
C PRO A 316 -6.56 -6.28 -24.95
N GLN A 317 -6.46 -7.16 -25.95
CA GLN A 317 -6.71 -8.59 -25.82
C GLN A 317 -5.69 -9.27 -24.90
N ALA A 318 -4.40 -8.93 -25.05
CA ALA A 318 -3.38 -9.38 -24.11
C ALA A 318 -3.65 -8.87 -22.69
N GLY A 319 -4.12 -7.63 -22.58
CA GLY A 319 -4.55 -7.03 -21.32
C GLY A 319 -5.67 -7.81 -20.62
N TYR A 320 -6.74 -8.15 -21.35
CA TYR A 320 -7.86 -8.95 -20.82
C TYR A 320 -7.45 -10.36 -20.39
N ILE A 321 -6.56 -11.02 -21.14
CA ILE A 321 -6.06 -12.36 -20.79
C ILE A 321 -5.33 -12.30 -19.44
N ILE A 322 -4.42 -11.34 -19.28
CA ILE A 322 -3.61 -11.22 -18.08
C ILE A 322 -4.47 -10.76 -16.89
N ASP A 323 -5.40 -9.83 -17.08
CA ASP A 323 -6.39 -9.46 -16.06
C ASP A 323 -7.20 -10.67 -15.59
N THR A 324 -7.73 -11.48 -16.52
CA THR A 324 -8.49 -12.70 -16.17
C THR A 324 -7.64 -13.68 -15.35
N VAL A 325 -6.37 -13.86 -15.72
CA VAL A 325 -5.43 -14.72 -14.98
C VAL A 325 -5.20 -14.18 -13.57
N ILE A 326 -4.97 -12.89 -13.41
CA ILE A 326 -4.69 -12.27 -12.10
C ILE A 326 -5.94 -12.29 -11.23
N SER A 327 -7.07 -11.80 -11.75
CA SER A 327 -8.36 -11.75 -11.06
C SER A 327 -8.83 -13.16 -10.65
N GLY A 328 -8.68 -14.14 -11.54
CA GLY A 328 -8.97 -15.55 -11.24
C GLY A 328 -8.09 -16.12 -10.13
N ASN A 329 -6.77 -15.88 -10.17
CA ASN A 329 -5.85 -16.34 -9.13
C ASN A 329 -6.09 -15.64 -7.78
N SER A 330 -6.36 -14.32 -7.79
CA SER A 330 -6.75 -13.56 -6.60
C SER A 330 -8.01 -14.15 -5.95
N PHE A 331 -9.03 -14.49 -6.76
CA PHE A 331 -10.24 -15.14 -6.27
C PHE A 331 -9.97 -16.53 -5.66
N LEU A 332 -9.15 -17.36 -6.32
CA LEU A 332 -8.77 -18.67 -5.81
C LEU A 332 -8.01 -18.58 -4.49
N LEU A 333 -7.09 -17.62 -4.36
CA LEU A 333 -6.37 -17.37 -3.10
C LEU A 333 -7.33 -16.92 -1.99
N LEU A 334 -8.33 -16.12 -2.31
CA LEU A 334 -9.36 -15.68 -1.37
C LEU A 334 -10.20 -16.87 -0.87
N MET A 335 -10.62 -17.76 -1.77
CA MET A 335 -11.33 -19.00 -1.42
C MET A 335 -10.45 -19.96 -0.60
N ALA A 336 -9.18 -20.08 -0.97
CA ALA A 336 -8.21 -20.89 -0.23
C ALA A 336 -8.01 -20.37 1.20
N ALA A 337 -7.98 -19.05 1.40
CA ALA A 337 -7.87 -18.43 2.72
C ALA A 337 -9.11 -18.69 3.59
N VAL A 338 -10.32 -18.69 3.00
CA VAL A 338 -11.57 -19.06 3.71
C VAL A 338 -11.52 -20.52 4.14
N TRP A 339 -11.12 -21.41 3.22
CA TRP A 339 -11.02 -22.84 3.49
C TRP A 339 -9.96 -23.15 4.56
N ALA A 340 -8.78 -22.53 4.45
CA ALA A 340 -7.66 -22.75 5.35
C ALA A 340 -7.85 -22.11 6.73
N TRP A 341 -8.82 -21.21 6.93
CA TRP A 341 -8.99 -20.48 8.18
C TRP A 341 -9.08 -21.38 9.41
N LYS A 342 -9.86 -22.46 9.33
CA LYS A 342 -10.09 -23.35 10.49
C LYS A 342 -8.81 -24.06 10.91
N SER A 343 -8.00 -24.48 9.95
CA SER A 343 -6.80 -25.30 10.18
C SER A 343 -5.52 -24.47 10.37
N TYR A 344 -5.45 -23.30 9.73
CA TYR A 344 -4.27 -22.44 9.66
C TYR A 344 -4.60 -20.97 9.95
N ARG A 345 -5.43 -20.74 10.97
CA ARG A 345 -5.92 -19.42 11.38
C ARG A 345 -4.83 -18.34 11.47
N ASN A 346 -3.71 -18.64 12.12
CA ASN A 346 -2.61 -17.68 12.28
C ASN A 346 -1.97 -17.27 10.95
N LEU A 347 -1.90 -18.18 9.98
CA LEU A 347 -1.36 -17.90 8.65
C LEU A 347 -2.27 -16.97 7.87
N VAL A 348 -3.57 -17.23 7.87
CA VAL A 348 -4.55 -16.37 7.19
C VAL A 348 -4.57 -14.98 7.83
N ILE A 349 -4.54 -14.90 9.16
CA ILE A 349 -4.49 -13.64 9.90
C ILE A 349 -3.24 -12.83 9.54
N ILE A 350 -2.06 -13.42 9.71
CA ILE A 350 -0.79 -12.71 9.51
C ILE A 350 -0.63 -12.35 8.03
N GLY A 351 -0.97 -13.27 7.13
CA GLY A 351 -1.00 -13.03 5.69
C GLY A 351 -1.87 -11.85 5.32
N SER A 352 -3.14 -11.85 5.71
CA SER A 352 -4.08 -10.75 5.41
C SER A 352 -3.59 -9.40 5.93
N VAL A 353 -3.06 -9.38 7.15
CA VAL A 353 -2.55 -8.16 7.79
C VAL A 353 -1.31 -7.63 7.06
N THR A 354 -0.31 -8.49 6.86
CA THR A 354 0.93 -8.13 6.17
C THR A 354 0.68 -7.72 4.71
N ILE A 355 -0.19 -8.44 3.99
CA ILE A 355 -0.53 -8.13 2.60
C ILE A 355 -1.25 -6.77 2.52
N ALA A 356 -2.18 -6.46 3.43
CA ALA A 356 -2.84 -5.15 3.44
C ALA A 356 -1.86 -3.98 3.58
N ALA A 357 -0.81 -4.13 4.42
CA ALA A 357 0.23 -3.11 4.55
C ALA A 357 1.11 -3.00 3.30
N VAL A 358 1.47 -4.13 2.69
CA VAL A 358 2.23 -4.16 1.42
C VAL A 358 1.42 -3.51 0.29
N LEU A 359 0.12 -3.78 0.21
CA LEU A 359 -0.77 -3.16 -0.78
C LEU A 359 -0.90 -1.65 -0.58
N GLY A 360 -1.04 -1.20 0.67
CA GLY A 360 -1.04 0.24 1.00
C GLY A 360 0.27 0.94 0.67
N LEU A 361 1.41 0.25 0.74
CA LEU A 361 2.69 0.80 0.27
C LEU A 361 2.81 0.77 -1.26
N ALA A 362 2.30 -0.28 -1.91
CA ALA A 362 2.31 -0.42 -3.36
C ALA A 362 1.59 0.75 -4.04
N THR A 363 0.46 1.21 -3.50
CA THR A 363 -0.27 2.35 -4.07
C THR A 363 0.57 3.61 -4.16
N LEU A 364 1.47 3.84 -3.20
CA LEU A 364 2.40 4.97 -3.22
C LEU A 364 3.58 4.71 -4.17
N LEU A 365 4.27 3.59 -4.03
CA LEU A 365 5.51 3.32 -4.76
C LEU A 365 5.28 3.19 -6.27
N VAL A 366 4.10 2.74 -6.68
CA VAL A 366 3.71 2.63 -8.09
C VAL A 366 3.38 3.99 -8.73
N HIS A 367 2.96 4.98 -7.94
CA HIS A 367 2.48 6.27 -8.42
C HIS A 367 3.32 7.41 -7.83
N THR A 368 4.60 7.44 -8.18
CA THR A 368 5.56 8.46 -7.73
C THR A 368 5.74 9.59 -8.75
N SER A 369 4.98 9.58 -9.85
CA SER A 369 4.98 10.66 -10.83
C SER A 369 4.50 11.97 -10.19
N PRO A 370 5.05 13.15 -10.57
CA PRO A 370 4.68 14.42 -9.95
C PRO A 370 3.17 14.74 -10.00
N SER A 371 2.48 14.27 -11.03
CA SER A 371 1.03 14.45 -11.20
C SER A 371 0.17 13.50 -10.35
N GLU A 372 0.73 12.40 -9.84
CA GLU A 372 -0.04 11.34 -9.17
C GLU A 372 0.35 11.14 -7.70
N ILE A 373 1.54 11.59 -7.30
CA ILE A 373 2.12 11.32 -5.98
C ILE A 373 1.26 11.85 -4.83
N LEU A 374 0.61 13.01 -4.97
CA LEU A 374 -0.29 13.55 -3.95
C LEU A 374 -1.47 12.60 -3.70
N THR A 375 -2.11 12.18 -4.79
CA THR A 375 -3.21 11.21 -4.81
C THR A 375 -2.77 9.86 -4.24
N ALA A 376 -1.56 9.42 -4.59
CA ALA A 376 -0.97 8.16 -4.13
C ALA A 376 -0.69 8.17 -2.62
N LEU A 377 -0.17 9.29 -2.09
CA LEU A 377 0.05 9.49 -0.65
C LEU A 377 -1.28 9.49 0.12
N MET A 378 -2.32 10.12 -0.42
CA MET A 378 -3.66 10.08 0.16
C MET A 378 -4.18 8.64 0.22
N LEU A 379 -4.11 7.90 -0.90
CA LEU A 379 -4.57 6.53 -1.01
C LEU A 379 -3.84 5.59 -0.04
N SER A 380 -2.52 5.67 -0.03
CA SER A 380 -1.66 4.89 0.87
C SER A 380 -2.00 5.16 2.34
N GLY A 381 -2.07 6.44 2.73
CA GLY A 381 -2.38 6.86 4.09
C GLY A 381 -3.74 6.34 4.57
N ALA A 382 -4.80 6.53 3.79
CA ALA A 382 -6.13 6.07 4.16
C ALA A 382 -6.21 4.55 4.26
N MET A 383 -5.63 3.82 3.31
CA MET A 383 -5.60 2.35 3.34
C MET A 383 -4.93 1.84 4.62
N LEU A 384 -3.80 2.42 5.00
CA LEU A 384 -3.06 2.05 6.20
C LEU A 384 -3.81 2.43 7.48
N ILE A 385 -4.48 3.60 7.52
CA ILE A 385 -5.35 4.01 8.64
C ILE A 385 -6.50 3.01 8.80
N LEU A 386 -7.25 2.74 7.73
CA LEU A 386 -8.40 1.85 7.75
C LEU A 386 -8.00 0.41 8.11
N ALA A 387 -6.89 -0.09 7.56
CA ALA A 387 -6.33 -1.39 7.92
C ALA A 387 -5.93 -1.45 9.41
N THR A 388 -5.34 -0.38 9.94
CA THR A 388 -4.96 -0.30 11.37
C THR A 388 -6.18 -0.23 12.28
N ILE A 389 -7.24 0.49 11.88
CA ILE A 389 -8.52 0.51 12.61
C ILE A 389 -9.17 -0.87 12.58
N TRP A 390 -9.25 -1.50 11.40
CA TRP A 390 -9.83 -2.83 11.23
C TRP A 390 -9.12 -3.88 12.10
N THR A 391 -7.78 -3.93 12.07
CA THR A 391 -6.99 -4.83 12.93
C THR A 391 -7.14 -4.54 14.43
N SER A 392 -7.43 -3.29 14.79
CA SER A 392 -7.70 -2.89 16.18
C SER A 392 -9.10 -3.32 16.64
N VAL A 393 -10.12 -3.19 15.80
CA VAL A 393 -11.51 -3.59 16.08
C VAL A 393 -11.65 -5.12 16.15
N ALA A 394 -11.06 -5.83 15.18
CA ALA A 394 -11.11 -7.28 15.08
C ALA A 394 -10.13 -7.99 16.04
N ARG A 395 -9.57 -7.29 17.04
CA ARG A 395 -8.63 -7.83 18.03
C ARG A 395 -9.04 -9.17 18.65
N ARG A 396 -10.32 -9.40 18.95
CA ARG A 396 -10.80 -10.67 19.54
C ARG A 396 -10.68 -11.85 18.58
N GLU A 397 -10.78 -11.60 17.28
CA GLU A 397 -10.54 -12.62 16.26
C GLU A 397 -9.05 -12.83 15.96
N PHE A 398 -8.20 -11.91 16.41
CA PHE A 398 -6.74 -11.99 16.31
C PHE A 398 -6.06 -12.42 17.63
N ALA A 399 -6.78 -12.38 18.75
CA ALA A 399 -6.27 -12.71 20.07
C ALA A 399 -6.29 -14.24 20.25
N ILE A 400 -5.12 -14.81 20.51
CA ILE A 400 -4.93 -16.26 20.69
C ILE A 400 -5.20 -16.68 22.16
N VAL A 401 -5.45 -15.74 23.05
CA VAL A 401 -5.72 -16.00 24.47
C VAL A 401 -6.91 -15.18 24.98
N GLY A 402 -8.00 -15.87 25.33
CA GLY A 402 -8.89 -15.54 26.44
C GLY A 402 -9.44 -14.11 26.57
N GLU A 403 -9.94 -13.50 25.50
CA GLU A 403 -10.84 -12.36 25.68
C GLU A 403 -12.28 -12.87 25.89
N ASN A 404 -12.97 -12.35 26.91
CA ASN A 404 -14.38 -12.68 27.20
C ASN A 404 -15.25 -12.52 25.93
N ASN A 405 -16.33 -13.29 25.78
CA ASN A 405 -17.26 -13.07 24.67
C ASN A 405 -17.84 -11.64 24.73
N LEU A 406 -17.81 -10.92 23.61
CA LEU A 406 -18.62 -9.71 23.46
C LEU A 406 -20.06 -10.20 23.50
N GLY A 407 -20.86 -9.87 24.52
CA GLY A 407 -22.29 -10.16 24.47
C GLY A 407 -22.95 -9.59 23.21
N CYS A 408 -24.22 -9.89 22.95
CA CYS A 408 -24.90 -9.51 21.70
C CYS A 408 -24.72 -8.03 21.31
N LEU A 409 -24.76 -7.10 22.27
CA LEU A 409 -24.53 -5.67 22.04
C LEU A 409 -23.12 -5.35 21.53
N GLY A 410 -22.09 -6.02 22.07
CA GLY A 410 -20.71 -5.85 21.61
C GLY A 410 -20.49 -6.43 20.21
N MET A 411 -21.21 -7.50 19.85
CA MET A 411 -21.19 -8.06 18.49
C MET A 411 -21.83 -7.09 17.47
N TRP A 412 -22.96 -6.46 17.82
CA TRP A 412 -23.60 -5.44 16.97
C TRP A 412 -22.76 -4.19 16.78
N LEU A 413 -22.05 -3.76 17.81
CA LEU A 413 -21.13 -2.63 17.72
C LEU A 413 -19.91 -2.93 16.84
N VAL A 414 -19.35 -4.15 16.90
CA VAL A 414 -18.28 -4.58 15.98
C VAL A 414 -18.79 -4.62 14.55
N PHE A 415 -19.98 -5.19 14.34
CA PHE A 415 -20.64 -5.22 13.04
C PHE A 415 -20.82 -3.82 12.46
N GLY A 416 -21.42 -2.91 13.21
CA GLY A 416 -21.63 -1.53 12.75
C GLY A 416 -20.32 -0.80 12.45
N THR A 417 -19.28 -1.02 13.26
CA THR A 417 -17.98 -0.36 13.04
C THR A 417 -17.34 -0.88 11.76
N CYS A 418 -17.38 -2.19 11.51
CA CYS A 418 -16.89 -2.79 10.26
C CYS A 418 -17.69 -2.31 9.03
N LEU A 419 -19.02 -2.18 9.14
CA LEU A 419 -19.86 -1.65 8.07
C LEU A 419 -19.54 -0.17 7.78
N LEU A 420 -19.30 0.64 8.80
CA LEU A 420 -18.94 2.05 8.62
C LEU A 420 -17.54 2.21 8.02
N ILE A 421 -16.58 1.37 8.40
CA ILE A 421 -15.26 1.32 7.75
C ILE A 421 -15.41 0.92 6.27
N TYR A 422 -16.29 -0.04 5.95
CA TYR A 422 -16.61 -0.43 4.58
C TYR A 422 -17.18 0.76 3.76
N ILE A 423 -18.17 1.47 4.28
CA ILE A 423 -18.78 2.60 3.56
C ILE A 423 -17.81 3.78 3.45
N ALA A 424 -17.01 4.04 4.50
CA ALA A 424 -15.96 5.06 4.47
C ALA A 424 -14.89 4.75 3.42
N ALA A 425 -14.52 3.48 3.25
CA ALA A 425 -13.61 3.05 2.19
C ALA A 425 -14.19 3.29 0.81
N PHE A 426 -15.47 2.94 0.60
CA PHE A 426 -16.16 3.20 -0.67
C PHE A 426 -16.17 4.70 -1.00
N ALA A 427 -16.52 5.55 -0.03
CA ALA A 427 -16.49 7.01 -0.16
C ALA A 427 -15.08 7.56 -0.43
N PHE A 428 -14.06 6.95 0.18
CA PHE A 428 -12.69 7.38 0.02
C PHE A 428 -12.11 7.00 -1.35
N PHE A 429 -12.33 5.77 -1.81
CA PHE A 429 -11.86 5.32 -3.12
C PHE A 429 -12.60 5.97 -4.30
N SER A 430 -13.68 6.72 -4.06
CA SER A 430 -14.29 7.62 -5.06
C SER A 430 -13.66 9.02 -5.12
N ILE A 431 -12.75 9.38 -4.20
CA ILE A 431 -12.08 10.70 -4.18
C ILE A 431 -10.97 10.82 -5.25
N PRO A 432 -10.09 9.83 -5.45
CA PRO A 432 -8.99 9.95 -6.38
C PRO A 432 -9.35 9.42 -7.77
N VAL A 433 -9.22 10.28 -8.79
CA VAL A 433 -9.17 9.85 -10.19
C VAL A 433 -7.71 9.92 -10.62
N PHE A 434 -7.11 8.80 -11.00
CA PHE A 434 -5.80 8.85 -11.63
C PHE A 434 -5.95 9.54 -12.99
N PRO A 435 -4.99 10.39 -13.42
CA PRO A 435 -5.07 11.15 -14.67
C PRO A 435 -5.31 10.31 -15.94
N SER A 436 -5.07 9.00 -15.86
CA SER A 436 -5.21 8.02 -16.93
C SER A 436 -6.48 7.15 -16.83
N ASP A 437 -7.30 7.33 -15.80
CA ASP A 437 -8.54 6.56 -15.62
C ASP A 437 -9.71 7.23 -16.36
N PRO A 438 -10.28 6.59 -17.40
CA PRO A 438 -11.39 7.16 -18.17
C PRO A 438 -12.73 7.09 -17.44
N THR A 439 -12.80 6.47 -16.26
CA THR A 439 -14.08 6.28 -15.53
C THR A 439 -14.30 7.37 -14.48
N ALA A 440 -15.43 8.08 -14.60
CA ALA A 440 -15.83 9.05 -13.58
C ALA A 440 -16.19 8.32 -12.27
N PRO A 441 -15.77 8.84 -11.10
CA PRO A 441 -16.04 8.19 -9.82
C PRO A 441 -17.54 8.20 -9.51
N ASN A 442 -18.02 7.17 -8.82
CA ASN A 442 -19.43 7.03 -8.43
C ASN A 442 -19.93 8.16 -7.51
N ILE A 443 -19.02 8.82 -6.78
CA ILE A 443 -19.30 10.01 -5.97
C ILE A 443 -18.28 11.07 -6.39
N PRO A 444 -18.72 12.23 -6.88
CA PRO A 444 -17.79 13.23 -7.40
C PRO A 444 -16.91 13.86 -6.30
N TYR A 445 -15.66 14.15 -6.69
CA TYR A 445 -14.74 14.96 -5.90
C TYR A 445 -13.92 15.87 -6.80
N ILE A 446 -13.95 17.18 -6.54
CA ILE A 446 -13.13 18.20 -7.20
C ILE A 446 -12.65 19.16 -6.11
N SER A 447 -11.35 19.23 -5.87
CA SER A 447 -10.78 20.10 -4.84
C SER A 447 -10.94 21.59 -5.17
N GLY A 448 -10.97 22.43 -4.13
CA GLY A 448 -10.98 23.89 -4.28
C GLY A 448 -12.35 24.54 -4.29
N THR A 449 -13.20 24.27 -3.29
CA THR A 449 -14.50 24.97 -3.17
C THR A 449 -14.35 26.46 -2.85
N ILE A 450 -13.24 26.88 -2.22
CA ILE A 450 -12.92 28.29 -1.92
C ILE A 450 -11.91 28.83 -2.94
N ILE A 451 -10.80 28.12 -3.13
CA ILE A 451 -9.78 28.45 -4.13
C ILE A 451 -9.77 27.31 -5.15
N PRO A 452 -10.44 27.48 -6.31
CA PRO A 452 -10.51 26.44 -7.33
C PRO A 452 -9.17 26.27 -8.03
N ALA A 453 -8.97 25.12 -8.67
CA ALA A 453 -7.84 24.90 -9.55
C ALA A 453 -7.79 25.98 -10.63
N HIS A 454 -6.58 26.47 -10.95
CA HIS A 454 -6.43 27.39 -12.07
C HIS A 454 -6.78 26.64 -13.37
N PRO A 455 -7.70 27.15 -14.20
CA PRO A 455 -8.11 26.45 -15.41
C PRO A 455 -6.93 26.28 -16.36
N ALA A 456 -6.82 25.10 -16.97
CA ALA A 456 -5.86 24.89 -18.05
C ALA A 456 -6.24 25.77 -19.26
N PRO A 457 -5.27 26.16 -20.12
CA PRO A 457 -5.55 26.98 -21.29
C PRO A 457 -6.69 26.38 -22.14
N ASN A 458 -7.69 27.20 -22.48
CA ASN A 458 -8.87 26.82 -23.27
C ASN A 458 -9.82 25.80 -22.62
N THR A 459 -9.75 25.61 -21.29
CA THR A 459 -10.71 24.79 -20.54
C THR A 459 -11.60 25.66 -19.65
N PRO A 460 -12.91 25.39 -19.57
CA PRO A 460 -13.77 26.10 -18.63
C PRO A 460 -13.38 25.74 -17.19
N PRO A 461 -13.53 26.68 -16.23
CA PRO A 461 -13.28 26.39 -14.83
C PRO A 461 -14.26 25.32 -14.34
N THR A 462 -13.73 24.28 -13.70
CA THR A 462 -14.53 23.23 -13.06
C THR A 462 -14.86 23.62 -11.63
N PRO A 463 -16.14 23.70 -11.24
CA PRO A 463 -16.51 24.03 -9.87
C PRO A 463 -16.08 22.91 -8.90
N GLY A 464 -15.58 23.30 -7.72
CA GLY A 464 -15.23 22.35 -6.66
C GLY A 464 -16.43 21.57 -6.16
N GLN A 465 -16.24 20.28 -5.86
CA GLN A 465 -17.26 19.34 -5.40
C GLN A 465 -16.73 18.57 -4.19
N ALA A 466 -17.44 18.67 -3.06
CA ALA A 466 -16.99 18.15 -1.76
C ALA A 466 -17.72 16.87 -1.30
N ASP A 467 -18.60 16.31 -2.14
CA ASP A 467 -19.57 15.27 -1.77
C ASP A 467 -18.91 14.03 -1.15
N ALA A 468 -17.84 13.54 -1.76
CA ALA A 468 -17.09 12.39 -1.25
C ALA A 468 -16.44 12.64 0.12
N VAL A 469 -15.97 13.86 0.39
CA VAL A 469 -15.35 14.25 1.66
C VAL A 469 -16.39 14.45 2.76
N VAL A 470 -17.54 15.02 2.44
CA VAL A 470 -18.67 15.10 3.36
C VAL A 470 -19.12 13.70 3.80
N LEU A 471 -19.29 12.79 2.84
CA LEU A 471 -19.66 11.40 3.13
C LEU A 471 -18.63 10.71 4.02
N LEU A 472 -17.33 10.90 3.73
CA LEU A 472 -16.23 10.36 4.53
C LEU A 472 -16.26 10.88 5.98
N ILE A 473 -16.45 12.18 6.19
CA ILE A 473 -16.51 12.79 7.52
C ILE A 473 -17.69 12.22 8.31
N VAL A 474 -18.88 12.15 7.70
CA VAL A 474 -20.09 11.62 8.35
C VAL A 474 -19.88 10.16 8.77
N MET A 475 -19.37 9.32 7.85
CA MET A 475 -19.10 7.91 8.14
C MET A 475 -18.00 7.72 9.20
N GLY A 476 -16.95 8.55 9.16
CA GLY A 476 -15.87 8.55 10.14
C GLY A 476 -16.33 8.92 11.54
N ILE A 477 -17.18 9.96 11.68
CA ILE A 477 -17.76 10.36 12.97
C ILE A 477 -18.63 9.24 13.53
N LEU A 478 -19.49 8.64 12.71
CA LEU A 478 -20.33 7.51 13.12
C LEU A 478 -19.46 6.31 13.56
N ALA A 479 -18.39 6.01 12.83
CA ALA A 479 -17.47 4.92 13.16
C ALA A 479 -16.74 5.19 14.49
N ALA A 480 -16.28 6.42 14.71
CA ALA A 480 -15.61 6.83 15.93
C ALA A 480 -16.54 6.75 17.16
N ILE A 481 -17.81 7.15 17.01
CA ILE A 481 -18.83 7.00 18.05
C ILE A 481 -19.02 5.53 18.41
N GLN A 482 -19.18 4.65 17.41
CA GLN A 482 -19.34 3.22 17.66
C GLN A 482 -18.08 2.59 18.28
N PHE A 483 -16.90 3.00 17.83
CA PHE A 483 -15.63 2.56 18.41
C PHE A 483 -15.48 3.01 19.87
N TYR A 484 -15.88 4.24 20.20
CA TYR A 484 -15.89 4.72 21.57
C TYR A 484 -16.78 3.86 22.48
N PHE A 485 -17.99 3.49 22.03
CA PHE A 485 -18.87 2.60 22.77
C PHE A 485 -18.31 1.18 22.92
N LEU A 486 -17.63 0.64 21.89
CA LEU A 486 -16.91 -0.64 21.96
C LEU A 486 -15.83 -0.64 23.03
N VAL A 487 -15.01 0.41 23.07
CA VAL A 487 -13.92 0.54 24.03
C VAL A 487 -14.47 0.74 25.44
N ARG A 488 -15.50 1.58 25.62
CA ARG A 488 -16.12 1.87 26.92
C ARG A 488 -16.82 0.65 27.53
N ASN A 489 -17.59 -0.10 26.73
CA ASN A 489 -18.30 -1.29 27.21
C ASN A 489 -17.36 -2.49 27.47
N ARG A 490 -16.13 -2.45 26.96
CA ARG A 490 -15.09 -3.47 27.25
C ARG A 490 -14.47 -3.35 28.63
N TYR A 491 -14.42 -2.16 29.24
CA TYR A 491 -13.83 -1.96 30.57
C TYR A 491 -14.84 -2.02 31.72
N LYS A 492 -16.11 -2.34 31.42
CA LYS A 492 -17.19 -2.48 32.41
C LYS A 492 -17.60 -3.93 32.71
N VAL A 493 -16.87 -4.93 32.19
CA VAL A 493 -17.13 -6.35 32.43
C VAL A 493 -15.92 -7.01 33.07
#